data_AF-A0AAF0I2Y0-F1
#
_entry.id   AF-A0AAF0I2Y0-F1
#
_cell.length_a   1.000
_cell.length_b   1.000
_cell.length_c   1.000
_cell.angle_alpha   90.00
_cell.angle_beta   90.00
_cell.angle_gamma   90.00
#
_symmetry.space_group_name_H-M   'P 1'
#
loop_
_entity.id
_entity.type
_entity.pdbx_description
1 polymer ?
#
loop_
_entity_poly.entity_id
_entity_poly.type
_entity_poly.pdbx_seq_one_letter_code
_entity_poly.pdbx_strand_id
1 'polypeptide(L)'
;MLHAIVFEVAANILAFIILIIMASAAPAQSALLTVVSSTLAMGWNYLFNLMFDRIQRQKGFKKDWRVRCLHAIMFEAGLLFLLIPFAAWWLDITLFSALKLECGLVIFFLIYTYLFNLIWDKVREIKINDKSNT
;
A
#
# COMPACT_ATOMS: atom_id res chain seq x y z
N MET A 1 15.24 4.02 -11.09
CA MET A 1 14.97 2.57 -11.23
C MET A 1 15.48 1.79 -10.02
N LEU A 2 16.78 1.84 -9.67
CA LEU A 2 17.32 1.14 -8.48
C LEU A 2 16.61 1.51 -7.17
N HIS A 3 16.23 2.78 -7.01
CA HIS A 3 15.49 3.27 -5.84
C HIS A 3 14.10 2.65 -5.66
N ALA A 4 13.36 2.47 -6.77
CA ALA A 4 12.03 1.88 -6.77
C ALA A 4 12.10 0.38 -6.45
N ILE A 5 13.08 -0.33 -7.02
CA ILE A 5 13.28 -1.77 -6.81
C ILE A 5 13.66 -2.04 -5.35
N VAL A 6 14.58 -1.26 -4.77
CA VAL A 6 14.98 -1.42 -3.36
C VAL A 6 13.83 -1.11 -2.41
N PHE A 7 13.05 -0.08 -2.70
CA PHE A 7 11.85 0.26 -1.91
C PHE A 7 10.82 -0.86 -1.93
N GLU A 8 10.52 -1.42 -3.11
CA GLU A 8 9.51 -2.44 -3.31
C GLU A 8 9.92 -3.80 -2.68
N VAL A 9 11.19 -4.18 -2.78
CA VAL A 9 11.71 -5.40 -2.14
C VAL A 9 11.69 -5.27 -0.61
N ALA A 10 12.12 -4.13 -0.08
CA ALA A 10 12.12 -3.91 1.37
C ALA A 10 10.71 -3.79 1.95
N ALA A 11 9.78 -3.16 1.21
CA ALA A 11 8.35 -3.11 1.53
C ALA A 11 7.75 -4.52 1.68
N ASN A 12 8.03 -5.42 0.75
CA ASN A 12 7.54 -6.80 0.80
C ASN A 12 8.12 -7.59 1.99
N ILE A 13 9.41 -7.42 2.29
CA ILE A 13 10.05 -8.07 3.45
C ILE A 13 9.43 -7.56 4.76
N LEU A 14 9.18 -6.26 4.87
CA LEU A 14 8.56 -5.65 6.05
C LEU A 14 7.11 -6.13 6.25
N ALA A 15 6.32 -6.17 5.17
CA ALA A 15 4.95 -6.66 5.22
C ALA A 15 4.90 -8.13 5.70
N PHE A 16 5.83 -8.96 5.22
CA PHE A 16 6.00 -10.33 5.67
C PHE A 16 6.32 -10.44 7.17
N ILE A 17 7.23 -9.61 7.68
CA ILE A 17 7.60 -9.59 9.12
C ILE A 17 6.40 -9.18 9.99
N ILE A 18 5.64 -8.15 9.58
CA ILE A 18 4.46 -7.70 10.32
C ILE A 18 3.40 -8.79 10.37
N LEU A 19 3.14 -9.47 9.26
CA LEU A 19 2.16 -10.56 9.23
C LEU A 19 2.56 -11.69 10.18
N ILE A 20 3.85 -12.05 10.26
CA ILE A 20 4.33 -13.06 11.21
C ILE A 20 4.16 -12.61 12.67
N ILE A 21 4.54 -11.37 12.99
CA ILE A 21 4.52 -10.86 14.38
C ILE A 21 3.08 -10.58 14.85
N MET A 22 2.29 -9.88 14.04
CA MET A 22 0.96 -9.40 14.44
C MET A 22 -0.14 -10.45 14.27
N ALA A 23 -0.07 -11.29 13.23
CA ALA A 23 -1.10 -12.31 13.01
C ALA A 23 -0.76 -13.65 13.66
N SER A 24 0.47 -13.84 14.19
CA SER A 24 0.98 -15.14 14.66
C SER A 24 0.74 -16.27 13.63
N ALA A 25 0.62 -15.88 12.36
CA ALA A 25 0.16 -16.74 11.29
C ALA A 25 1.34 -17.53 10.72
N ALA A 26 1.09 -18.78 10.34
CA ALA A 26 2.11 -19.62 9.74
C ALA A 26 2.73 -18.89 8.52
N PRO A 27 4.07 -18.84 8.37
CA PRO A 27 4.72 -18.07 7.31
C PRO A 27 4.20 -18.36 5.89
N ALA A 28 3.79 -19.60 5.63
CA ALA A 28 3.19 -20.00 4.36
C ALA A 28 1.77 -19.43 4.12
N GLN A 29 0.95 -19.31 5.18
CA GLN A 29 -0.39 -18.73 5.09
C GLN A 29 -0.32 -17.22 4.85
N SER A 30 0.63 -16.54 5.50
CA SER A 30 0.89 -15.11 5.29
C SER A 30 1.38 -14.81 3.89
N ALA A 31 2.27 -15.64 3.32
CA ALA A 31 2.75 -15.46 1.95
C ALA A 31 1.63 -15.63 0.90
N LEU A 32 0.80 -16.66 1.05
CA LEU A 32 -0.36 -16.88 0.18
C LEU A 32 -1.39 -15.75 0.31
N LEU A 33 -1.67 -15.30 1.54
CA LEU A 33 -2.56 -14.18 1.79
C LEU A 33 -2.09 -12.92 1.05
N THR A 34 -0.80 -12.58 1.11
CA THR A 34 -0.25 -11.42 0.39
C THR A 34 -0.44 -11.53 -1.12
N VAL A 35 -0.22 -12.71 -1.71
CA VAL A 35 -0.41 -12.92 -3.16
C VAL A 35 -1.88 -12.78 -3.56
N VAL A 36 -2.79 -13.38 -2.79
CA VAL A 36 -4.23 -13.30 -3.06
C VAL A 36 -4.74 -11.87 -2.85
N SER A 37 -4.33 -11.20 -1.77
CA SER A 37 -4.67 -9.80 -1.50
C SER A 37 -4.15 -8.86 -2.59
N SER A 38 -2.94 -9.08 -3.11
CA SER A 38 -2.39 -8.32 -4.24
C SER A 38 -3.23 -8.53 -5.51
N THR A 39 -3.66 -9.76 -5.77
CA THR A 39 -4.53 -10.08 -6.92
C THR A 39 -5.90 -9.42 -6.78
N LEU A 40 -6.50 -9.46 -5.58
CA LEU A 40 -7.75 -8.77 -5.27
C LEU A 40 -7.61 -7.25 -5.42
N ALA A 41 -6.49 -6.67 -4.95
CA ALA A 41 -6.20 -5.26 -5.11
C ALA A 41 -6.06 -4.86 -6.59
N MET A 42 -5.35 -5.65 -7.39
CA MET A 42 -5.27 -5.43 -8.84
C MET A 42 -6.64 -5.52 -9.52
N GLY A 43 -7.46 -6.51 -9.12
CA GLY A 43 -8.84 -6.65 -9.60
C GLY A 43 -9.70 -5.44 -9.23
N TRP A 44 -9.61 -4.97 -7.99
CA TRP A 44 -10.29 -3.78 -7.52
C TRP A 44 -9.82 -2.51 -8.25
N ASN A 45 -8.52 -2.34 -8.46
CA ASN A 45 -7.94 -1.23 -9.25
C ASN A 45 -8.58 -1.17 -10.63
N TYR A 46 -8.64 -2.31 -11.32
CA TYR A 46 -9.22 -2.39 -12.65
C TYR A 46 -10.72 -2.07 -12.63
N LEU A 47 -11.48 -2.69 -11.71
CA LEU A 47 -12.92 -2.49 -11.60
C LEU A 47 -13.26 -1.04 -11.26
N PHE A 48 -12.57 -0.45 -10.29
CA PHE A 48 -12.76 0.93 -9.86
C PHE A 48 -12.43 1.91 -10.99
N ASN A 49 -11.31 1.71 -11.68
CA ASN A 49 -10.95 2.53 -12.84
C ASN A 49 -12.01 2.42 -13.95
N LEU A 50 -12.54 1.22 -14.22
CA LEU A 50 -13.59 1.00 -15.22
C LEU A 50 -14.91 1.69 -14.86
N MET A 51 -15.32 1.58 -13.59
CA MET A 51 -16.50 2.29 -13.06
C MET A 51 -16.32 3.80 -13.16
N PHE A 52 -15.17 4.30 -12.74
CA PHE A 52 -14.90 5.73 -12.75
C PHE A 52 -14.80 6.29 -14.17
N ASP A 53 -14.17 5.56 -15.10
CA ASP A 53 -14.12 5.92 -16.52
C ASP A 53 -15.52 5.99 -17.15
N ARG A 54 -16.41 5.03 -16.82
CA ARG A 54 -17.81 5.09 -17.27
C ARG A 54 -18.52 6.33 -16.74
N ILE A 55 -18.37 6.62 -15.44
CA ILE A 55 -18.99 7.80 -14.80
C ILE A 55 -18.42 9.09 -15.41
N GLN A 56 -17.11 9.14 -15.65
CA GLN A 56 -16.45 10.30 -16.25
C GLN A 56 -16.92 10.53 -17.68
N ARG A 57 -17.07 9.47 -18.49
CA ARG A 57 -17.62 9.57 -19.85
C ARG A 57 -19.09 9.98 -19.87
N GLN A 58 -19.90 9.50 -18.93
CA GLN A 58 -21.32 9.85 -18.85
C GLN A 58 -21.56 11.28 -18.35
N LYS A 59 -20.75 11.77 -17.42
CA LYS A 59 -20.97 13.08 -16.78
C LYS A 59 -20.12 14.22 -17.35
N GLY A 60 -19.08 13.93 -18.15
CA GLY A 60 -18.29 14.96 -18.85
C GLY A 60 -17.55 15.96 -17.93
N PHE A 61 -17.29 15.62 -16.67
CA PHE A 61 -16.64 16.53 -15.72
C PHE A 61 -15.13 16.67 -15.99
N LYS A 62 -14.61 17.90 -15.89
CA LYS A 62 -13.17 18.14 -15.82
C LYS A 62 -12.62 17.58 -14.50
N LYS A 63 -11.49 16.87 -14.55
CA LYS A 63 -10.77 16.34 -13.38
C LYS A 63 -10.21 17.50 -12.54
N ASP A 64 -11.06 18.12 -11.74
CA ASP A 64 -10.66 19.11 -10.74
C ASP A 64 -9.99 18.40 -9.55
N TRP A 65 -9.17 19.12 -8.78
CA TRP A 65 -8.41 18.57 -7.66
C TRP A 65 -9.33 17.89 -6.63
N ARG A 66 -10.53 18.46 -6.40
CA ARG A 66 -11.57 17.91 -5.52
C ARG A 66 -12.04 16.52 -5.96
N VAL A 67 -12.22 16.33 -7.26
CA VAL A 67 -12.62 15.04 -7.85
C VAL A 67 -11.51 14.01 -7.68
N ARG A 68 -10.24 14.42 -7.79
CA ARG A 68 -9.09 13.54 -7.56
C ARG A 68 -8.99 13.10 -6.10
N CYS A 69 -9.20 14.01 -5.15
CA CYS A 69 -9.24 13.67 -3.72
C CYS A 69 -10.40 12.72 -3.41
N LEU A 70 -11.61 13.02 -3.89
CA LEU A 70 -12.78 12.16 -3.68
C LEU A 70 -12.56 10.76 -4.30
N HIS A 71 -11.99 10.71 -5.50
CA HIS A 71 -11.63 9.46 -6.17
C HIS A 71 -10.65 8.63 -5.33
N ALA A 72 -9.56 9.24 -4.84
CA ALA A 72 -8.58 8.56 -4.01
C ALA A 72 -9.21 8.03 -2.71
N ILE A 73 -10.03 8.83 -2.03
CA ILE A 73 -10.71 8.42 -0.80
C ILE A 73 -11.70 7.27 -1.07
N MET A 74 -12.52 7.34 -2.13
CA MET A 74 -13.46 6.27 -2.47
C MET A 74 -12.74 4.98 -2.90
N PHE A 75 -11.64 5.12 -3.63
CA PHE A 75 -10.80 4.00 -4.05
C PHE A 75 -10.24 3.27 -2.83
N GLU A 76 -9.58 4.00 -1.94
CA GLU A 76 -8.94 3.46 -0.74
C GLU A 76 -9.98 2.86 0.22
N ALA A 77 -11.07 3.58 0.47
CA ALA A 77 -12.15 3.11 1.34
C ALA A 77 -12.81 1.83 0.79
N GLY A 78 -13.05 1.75 -0.52
CA GLY A 78 -13.60 0.56 -1.16
C GLY A 78 -12.63 -0.62 -1.12
N LEU A 79 -11.34 -0.36 -1.30
CA LEU A 79 -10.30 -1.38 -1.20
C LEU A 79 -10.21 -1.95 0.22
N LEU A 80 -10.21 -1.09 1.24
CA LEU A 80 -10.25 -1.50 2.66
C LEU A 80 -11.51 -2.31 2.98
N PHE A 81 -12.66 -1.91 2.43
CA PHE A 81 -13.92 -2.64 2.63
C PHE A 81 -13.88 -4.06 2.03
N LEU A 82 -13.03 -4.30 1.03
CA LEU A 82 -12.84 -5.62 0.42
C LEU A 82 -11.75 -6.43 1.14
N LEU A 83 -10.62 -5.80 1.46
CA LEU A 83 -9.47 -6.45 2.08
C LEU A 83 -9.69 -6.79 3.55
N ILE A 84 -10.31 -5.91 4.34
CA ILE A 84 -10.48 -6.14 5.79
C ILE A 84 -11.35 -7.38 6.09
N PRO A 85 -12.55 -7.56 5.48
CA PRO A 85 -13.35 -8.75 5.72
C PRO A 85 -12.67 -10.02 5.18
N PHE A 86 -11.95 -9.90 4.06
CA PHE A 86 -11.19 -11.00 3.49
C PHE A 86 -10.06 -11.45 4.42
N ALA A 87 -9.26 -10.52 4.95
CA ALA A 87 -8.20 -10.80 5.90
C ALA A 87 -8.74 -11.35 7.23
N ALA A 88 -9.88 -10.82 7.72
CA ALA A 88 -10.56 -11.32 8.91
C ALA A 88 -10.99 -12.78 8.74
N TRP A 89 -11.61 -13.12 7.61
CA TRP A 89 -12.02 -14.47 7.28
C TRP A 89 -10.84 -15.42 7.09
N TRP A 90 -9.77 -14.98 6.42
CA TRP A 90 -8.61 -15.82 6.11
C TRP A 90 -7.75 -16.14 7.33
N LEU A 91 -7.54 -15.17 8.21
CA LEU A 91 -6.72 -15.32 9.41
C LEU A 91 -7.52 -15.79 10.63
N ASP A 92 -8.82 -16.04 10.47
CA ASP A 92 -9.76 -16.37 11.54
C ASP A 92 -9.67 -15.37 12.73
N ILE A 93 -9.61 -14.08 12.39
CA ILE A 93 -9.55 -12.98 13.35
C ILE A 93 -10.80 -12.11 13.26
N THR A 94 -11.11 -11.39 14.35
CA THR A 94 -12.23 -10.44 14.33
C THR A 94 -11.99 -9.29 13.34
N LEU A 95 -13.07 -8.74 12.77
CA LEU A 95 -13.02 -7.54 11.91
C LEU A 95 -12.23 -6.39 12.55
N PHE A 96 -12.35 -6.20 13.86
CA PHE A 96 -11.61 -5.17 14.59
C PHE A 96 -10.11 -5.49 14.69
N SER A 97 -9.74 -6.77 14.83
CA SER A 97 -8.34 -7.20 14.77
C SER A 97 -7.75 -7.02 13.37
N ALA A 98 -8.50 -7.34 12.31
CA ALA A 98 -8.08 -7.11 10.93
C ALA A 98 -7.90 -5.62 10.63
N LEU A 99 -8.82 -4.77 11.11
CA LEU A 99 -8.69 -3.31 11.00
C LEU A 99 -7.42 -2.80 11.71
N LYS A 100 -7.13 -3.30 12.92
CA LYS A 100 -5.89 -2.94 13.64
C LYS A 100 -4.63 -3.40 12.90
N LEU A 101 -4.67 -4.56 12.26
CA LEU A 101 -3.58 -5.07 11.44
C LEU A 101 -3.34 -4.18 10.22
N GLU A 102 -4.39 -3.81 9.50
CA GLU A 102 -4.31 -2.86 8.37
C GLU A 102 -3.82 -1.48 8.81
N CYS A 103 -4.36 -0.91 9.89
CA CYS A 103 -3.86 0.36 10.43
C CYS A 103 -2.38 0.26 10.85
N GLY A 104 -1.98 -0.85 11.48
CA GLY A 104 -0.58 -1.11 11.86
C GLY A 104 0.34 -1.15 10.64
N LEU A 105 -0.07 -1.85 9.59
CA LEU A 105 0.65 -1.89 8.31
C LEU A 105 0.79 -0.50 7.69
N VAL A 106 -0.29 0.27 7.58
CA VAL A 106 -0.28 1.62 6.99
C VAL A 106 0.63 2.58 7.77
N ILE A 107 0.48 2.64 9.10
CA ILE A 107 1.29 3.52 9.95
C ILE A 107 2.78 3.15 9.84
N PHE A 108 3.08 1.86 9.88
CA PHE A 108 4.44 1.39 9.77
C PHE A 108 5.04 1.67 8.38
N PHE A 109 4.27 1.48 7.31
CA PHE A 109 4.69 1.82 5.96
C PHE A 109 4.95 3.32 5.78
N LEU A 110 4.14 4.18 6.41
CA LEU A 110 4.35 5.62 6.43
C LEU A 110 5.67 5.99 7.13
N ILE A 111 5.92 5.44 8.32
CA ILE A 111 7.17 5.66 9.06
C ILE A 111 8.36 5.14 8.25
N TYR A 112 8.27 3.93 7.71
CA TYR A 112 9.30 3.33 6.87
C TYR A 112 9.61 4.20 5.65
N THR A 113 8.59 4.62 4.91
CA THR A 113 8.74 5.47 3.72
C THR A 113 9.40 6.79 4.07
N TYR A 114 9.00 7.42 5.18
CA TYR A 114 9.60 8.65 5.67
C TYR A 114 11.09 8.48 6.03
N LEU A 115 11.44 7.44 6.77
CA LEU A 115 12.83 7.13 7.14
C LEU A 115 13.68 6.79 5.92
N PHE A 116 13.14 6.02 4.98
CA PHE A 116 13.83 5.66 3.74
C PHE A 116 14.12 6.90 2.89
N ASN A 117 13.15 7.81 2.75
CA ASN A 117 13.35 9.08 2.06
C ASN A 117 14.43 9.93 2.74
N LEU A 118 14.42 10.03 4.07
CA LEU A 118 15.45 10.73 4.85
C LEU A 118 16.86 10.16 4.63
N ILE A 119 17.00 8.84 4.65
CA ILE A 119 18.29 8.18 4.43
C ILE A 119 18.76 8.43 2.99
N TRP A 120 17.85 8.35 2.02
CA TRP A 120 18.19 8.60 0.62
C TRP A 120 18.59 10.04 0.35
N ASP A 121 17.89 11.00 0.94
CA ASP A 121 18.24 12.42 0.85
C ASP A 121 19.62 12.67 1.44
N LYS A 122 19.94 12.10 2.61
CA LYS A 122 21.30 12.16 3.19
C LYS A 122 22.37 11.51 2.30
N VAL A 123 22.09 10.34 1.72
CA VAL A 123 23.04 9.65 0.81
C VAL A 123 23.27 10.47 -0.46
N ARG A 124 22.21 11.11 -0.99
CA ARG A 124 22.32 12.01 -2.14
C ARG A 124 23.12 13.26 -1.79
N GLU A 125 22.89 13.85 -0.63
CA GLU A 125 23.58 15.05 -0.16
C GLU A 125 25.08 14.79 0.02
N ILE A 126 25.47 13.65 0.62
CA ILE A 126 26.86 13.21 0.72
C ILE A 126 27.49 13.06 -0.67
N LYS A 127 26.79 12.41 -1.61
CA LYS A 127 27.30 12.18 -2.97
C LYS A 127 27.44 13.45 -3.82
N ILE A 128 26.65 14.49 -3.51
CA ILE A 128 26.77 15.81 -4.15
C ILE A 128 27.96 16.58 -3.55
N ASN A 129 28.13 16.53 -2.22
CA ASN A 129 29.21 17.23 -1.53
C ASN A 129 30.61 16.64 -1.85
N ASP A 130 30.66 15.35 -2.15
CA ASP A 130 31.88 14.66 -2.59
C ASP A 130 32.29 15.05 -4.03
N LYS A 131 31.32 15.41 -4.88
CA LYS A 131 31.57 15.91 -6.26
C LYS A 131 31.90 17.39 -6.33
N SER A 132 31.59 18.19 -5.31
CA SER A 132 31.97 19.62 -5.25
C SER A 132 33.36 19.86 -4.65
N ASN A 133 33.98 18.82 -4.07
CA ASN A 133 35.32 18.87 -3.48
C ASN A 133 36.41 18.23 -4.37
N THR A 134 36.08 17.87 -5.61
CA THR A 134 37.01 17.44 -6.68
C THR A 134 36.85 18.33 -7.90
#